data_AF-A0A2R6DGL1-F1
#
_entry.id   AF-A0A2R6DGL1-F1
#
_cell.length_a   1.000
_cell.length_b   1.000
_cell.length_c   1.000
_cell.angle_alpha   90.00
_cell.angle_beta   90.00
_cell.angle_gamma   90.00
#
_symmetry.space_group_name_H-M   'P 1'
#
loop_
_entity.id
_entity.type
_entity.pdbx_description
1 polymer ?
#
loop_
_entity_poly.entity_id
_entity_poly.type
_entity_poly.pdbx_seq_one_letter_code
_entity_poly.pdbx_strand_id
1 'polypeptide(L)'
;MESLEAELERARELDVAVLADAIEEIGFECTRCGACCKAAENGDRGDAGSEHGTDGRTRETHAEAGPEFEAHTATVFPDEVRRLQETNDYDRRVTEGVSRSRSDASRDWRDVARPMPYGIDTGGNGPEGETFEWALQTNDCGDCIFYAEEDGQGACTVHEDRPLICRTYPFSVALAGTSQPMGGAVERVGDVRAHECEGLGRDIPRAEAEELARALKQRAIRELEEAIGVRENYEP
;
A
#
# COMPACT_ATOMS: atom_id res chain seq x y z
N MET A 1 -15.65 0.51 -21.01
CA MET A 1 -15.28 0.87 -19.65
C MET A 1 -16.54 1.37 -18.98
N GLU A 2 -16.99 0.71 -17.92
CA GLU A 2 -18.16 1.15 -17.17
C GLU A 2 -17.80 2.36 -16.31
N SER A 3 -18.78 3.14 -15.86
CA SER A 3 -18.51 4.34 -15.08
C SER A 3 -18.08 3.98 -13.65
N LEU A 4 -17.39 4.90 -12.97
CA LEU A 4 -16.98 4.70 -11.57
C LEU A 4 -18.18 4.46 -10.65
N GLU A 5 -19.34 5.04 -10.95
CA GLU A 5 -20.59 4.83 -10.23
C GLU A 5 -21.12 3.41 -10.41
N ALA A 6 -21.01 2.85 -11.61
CA ALA A 6 -21.40 1.46 -11.87
C ALA A 6 -20.45 0.49 -11.17
N GLU A 7 -19.14 0.80 -11.15
CA GLU A 7 -18.16 0.05 -10.37
C GLU A 7 -18.42 0.13 -8.86
N LEU A 8 -18.81 1.31 -8.36
CA LEU A 8 -19.13 1.51 -6.95
C LEU A 8 -20.37 0.70 -6.54
N GLU A 9 -21.38 0.63 -7.40
CA GLU A 9 -22.55 -0.20 -7.15
C GLU A 9 -22.17 -1.68 -7.10
N ARG A 10 -21.35 -2.16 -8.04
CA ARG A 10 -20.80 -3.53 -7.98
C ARG A 10 -20.01 -3.80 -6.71
N ALA A 11 -19.15 -2.86 -6.30
CA ALA A 11 -18.38 -2.99 -5.06
C ALA A 11 -19.29 -3.13 -3.83
N ARG A 12 -20.42 -2.41 -3.82
CA ARG A 12 -21.44 -2.51 -2.76
C ARG A 12 -22.20 -3.84 -2.80
N GLU A 13 -22.37 -4.43 -3.98
CA GLU A 13 -23.04 -5.72 -4.17
C GLU A 13 -22.16 -6.94 -3.89
N LEU A 14 -20.82 -6.79 -3.78
CA LEU A 14 -19.90 -7.89 -3.46
C LEU A 14 -20.36 -8.69 -2.22
N ASP A 15 -20.48 -10.00 -2.37
CA ASP A 15 -20.86 -10.87 -1.26
C ASP A 15 -19.63 -11.23 -0.41
N VAL A 16 -19.64 -10.84 0.86
CA VAL A 16 -18.56 -11.12 1.81
C VAL A 16 -18.32 -12.62 1.97
N ALA A 17 -19.37 -13.44 1.95
CA ALA A 17 -19.23 -14.88 2.08
C ALA A 17 -18.52 -15.49 0.86
N VAL A 18 -18.85 -15.02 -0.34
CA VAL A 18 -18.19 -15.47 -1.59
C VAL A 18 -16.73 -15.03 -1.63
N LEU A 19 -16.43 -13.79 -1.20
CA LEU A 19 -15.06 -13.32 -1.08
C LEU A 19 -14.28 -14.14 -0.03
N ALA A 20 -14.91 -14.48 1.09
CA ALA A 20 -14.29 -15.30 2.12
C ALA A 20 -14.03 -16.74 1.64
N ASP A 21 -14.95 -17.34 0.88
CA ASP A 21 -14.75 -18.66 0.26
C ASP A 21 -13.52 -18.64 -0.67
N ALA A 22 -13.38 -17.59 -1.48
CA ALA A 22 -12.23 -17.41 -2.36
C ALA A 22 -10.91 -17.21 -1.58
N ILE A 23 -10.93 -16.47 -0.47
CA ILE A 23 -9.76 -16.28 0.40
C ILE A 23 -9.37 -17.60 1.09
N GLU A 24 -10.33 -18.38 1.55
CA GLU A 24 -10.07 -19.71 2.12
C GLU A 24 -9.51 -20.69 1.09
N GLU A 25 -10.00 -20.64 -0.15
CA GLU A 25 -9.49 -21.47 -1.25
C GLU A 25 -8.02 -21.14 -1.58
N ILE A 26 -7.68 -19.85 -1.64
CA ILE A 26 -6.30 -19.40 -1.88
C ILE A 26 -5.39 -19.70 -0.68
N GLY A 27 -5.91 -19.52 0.54
CA GLY A 27 -5.18 -19.70 1.79
C GLY A 27 -4.20 -18.55 2.08
N PHE A 28 -4.18 -18.09 3.33
CA PHE A 28 -3.26 -17.04 3.76
C PHE A 28 -3.04 -17.00 5.28
N GLU A 29 -1.77 -16.90 5.68
CA GLU A 29 -1.39 -16.55 7.05
C GLU A 29 -0.21 -15.56 7.01
N CYS A 30 -0.36 -14.40 7.65
CA CYS A 30 0.72 -13.42 7.73
C CYS A 30 1.87 -13.93 8.61
N THR A 31 3.03 -14.18 8.01
CA THR A 31 4.25 -14.64 8.72
C THR A 31 5.04 -13.53 9.41
N ARG A 32 4.53 -12.29 9.35
CA ARG A 32 5.22 -11.07 9.83
C ARG A 32 6.64 -10.92 9.24
N CYS A 33 6.89 -11.41 8.02
CA CYS A 33 8.22 -11.32 7.39
C CYS A 33 8.68 -9.87 7.14
N GLY A 34 7.75 -8.90 7.08
CA GLY A 34 8.06 -7.49 6.87
C GLY A 34 8.32 -7.11 5.41
N ALA A 35 8.29 -8.07 4.47
CA ALA A 35 8.54 -7.82 3.04
C ALA A 35 7.62 -6.74 2.46
N CYS A 36 6.34 -6.72 2.86
CA CYS A 36 5.38 -5.70 2.42
C CYS A 36 5.63 -4.31 3.01
N CYS A 37 6.50 -4.16 4.01
CA CYS A 37 6.84 -2.88 4.63
C CYS A 37 8.20 -2.34 4.18
N LYS A 38 9.04 -3.18 3.56
CA LYS A 38 10.36 -2.78 3.11
C LYS A 38 10.29 -2.10 1.74
N ALA A 39 11.23 -1.20 1.46
CA ALA A 39 11.46 -0.78 0.09
C ALA A 39 11.82 -2.01 -0.75
N ALA A 40 11.28 -2.11 -1.96
CA ALA A 40 11.68 -3.20 -2.83
C ALA A 40 13.16 -2.98 -3.20
N GLU A 41 14.02 -3.91 -2.78
CA GLU A 41 15.34 -4.01 -3.39
C GLU A 41 15.10 -4.22 -4.88
N ASN A 42 15.70 -3.40 -5.74
CA ASN A 42 15.76 -3.68 -7.17
C ASN A 42 16.65 -4.91 -7.38
N GLY A 43 16.11 -6.07 -7.03
CA GLY A 43 16.74 -7.37 -7.08
C GLY A 43 15.91 -8.27 -7.97
N ASP A 44 16.26 -8.24 -9.26
CA ASP A 44 16.01 -9.31 -10.22
C ASP A 44 14.57 -9.49 -10.77
N ARG A 45 14.15 -8.56 -11.63
CA ARG A 45 13.24 -8.91 -12.74
C ARG A 45 14.06 -9.09 -14.00
N GLY A 46 14.66 -10.28 -14.10
CA GLY A 46 15.25 -10.79 -15.32
C GLY A 46 14.30 -10.63 -16.49
N ASP A 47 14.79 -9.90 -17.49
CA ASP A 47 14.37 -9.92 -18.87
C ASP A 47 13.97 -11.32 -19.34
N ALA A 48 12.72 -11.45 -19.75
CA ALA A 48 12.32 -12.46 -20.72
C ALA A 48 11.16 -11.93 -21.57
N GLY A 49 11.50 -11.09 -22.55
CA GLY A 49 10.81 -11.15 -23.83
C GLY A 49 10.53 -9.81 -24.50
N SER A 50 11.48 -9.36 -25.33
CA SER A 50 11.14 -8.89 -26.67
C SER A 50 12.42 -8.73 -27.51
N GLU A 51 12.79 -9.77 -28.25
CA GLU A 51 13.67 -9.62 -29.41
C GLU A 51 12.93 -8.85 -30.52
N HIS A 52 13.10 -7.54 -30.60
CA HIS A 52 13.04 -6.84 -31.89
C HIS A 52 13.60 -5.41 -31.87
N GLY A 53 14.59 -5.16 -32.74
CA GLY A 53 14.77 -3.86 -33.37
C GLY A 53 16.03 -3.09 -32.97
N THR A 54 17.08 -3.24 -33.77
CA THR A 54 18.23 -2.33 -33.81
C THR A 54 17.83 -0.94 -34.31
N ASP A 55 18.12 0.13 -33.57
CA ASP A 55 18.69 1.35 -34.14
C ASP A 55 19.42 2.15 -33.06
N GLY A 56 20.62 2.62 -33.41
CA GLY A 56 21.52 3.33 -32.54
C GLY A 56 21.13 4.80 -32.42
N ARG A 57 20.95 5.28 -31.18
CA ARG A 57 21.19 6.68 -30.85
C ARG A 57 21.82 6.84 -29.48
N THR A 58 22.65 7.87 -29.43
CA THR A 58 23.71 8.17 -28.47
C THR A 58 23.23 8.22 -27.01
N ARG A 59 23.96 7.46 -26.18
CA ARG A 59 23.92 7.45 -24.72
C ARG A 59 24.41 8.80 -24.18
N GLU A 60 23.49 9.62 -23.70
CA GLU A 60 23.81 10.69 -22.75
C GLU A 60 24.01 10.04 -21.38
N THR A 61 25.23 10.14 -20.86
CA THR A 61 25.61 9.59 -19.56
C THR A 61 25.07 10.48 -18.45
N HIS A 62 23.91 10.11 -17.89
CA HIS A 62 23.55 10.57 -16.55
C HIS A 62 24.49 9.91 -15.55
N ALA A 63 25.17 10.75 -14.78
CA ALA A 63 26.07 10.36 -13.72
C ALA A 63 25.28 9.74 -12.55
N GLU A 64 25.71 8.53 -12.16
CA GLU A 64 25.61 7.96 -10.80
C GLU A 64 24.23 8.16 -10.10
N ALA A 65 23.17 7.57 -10.63
CA ALA A 65 22.01 7.23 -9.82
C ALA A 65 22.35 5.95 -9.04
N GLY A 66 22.28 6.00 -7.70
CA GLY A 66 22.32 4.79 -6.87
C GLY A 66 21.19 3.81 -7.24
N PRO A 67 21.15 2.60 -6.67
CA PRO A 67 20.07 1.66 -6.93
C PRO A 67 18.71 2.37 -6.76
N GLU A 68 17.94 2.47 -7.84
CA GLU A 68 16.65 3.18 -7.89
C GLU A 68 15.56 2.39 -7.14
N PHE A 69 15.74 2.14 -5.84
CA PHE A 69 14.79 1.36 -5.04
C PHE A 69 13.35 1.76 -5.34
N GLU A 70 12.52 0.80 -5.77
CA GLU A 70 11.11 1.07 -6.03
C GLU A 70 10.46 1.45 -4.71
N ALA A 71 9.96 2.69 -4.65
CA ALA A 71 9.46 3.28 -3.42
C ALA A 71 8.33 2.42 -2.84
N HIS A 72 8.33 2.23 -1.51
CA HIS A 72 7.19 1.61 -0.84
C HIS A 72 5.96 2.54 -0.94
N THR A 73 4.96 2.12 -1.71
CA THR A 73 3.79 2.91 -2.13
C THR A 73 2.47 2.42 -1.52
N ALA A 74 2.45 2.18 -0.21
CA ALA A 74 1.20 1.86 0.49
C ALA A 74 0.30 3.10 0.59
N THR A 75 -0.70 3.18 -0.29
CA THR A 75 -1.65 4.29 -0.35
C THR A 75 -2.58 4.33 0.87
N VAL A 76 -2.86 5.52 1.39
CA VAL A 76 -3.65 5.71 2.60
C VAL A 76 -4.65 6.84 2.44
N PHE A 77 -5.82 6.68 3.05
CA PHE A 77 -6.84 7.72 3.05
C PHE A 77 -6.64 8.72 4.19
N PRO A 78 -7.09 9.98 4.05
CA PRO A 78 -6.92 10.98 5.09
C PRO A 78 -7.49 10.61 6.47
N ASP A 79 -8.57 9.83 6.53
CA ASP A 79 -9.11 9.34 7.81
C ASP A 79 -8.24 8.22 8.42
N GLU A 80 -7.58 7.41 7.60
CA GLU A 80 -6.61 6.41 8.07
C GLU A 80 -5.37 7.05 8.66
N VAL A 81 -4.85 8.11 8.02
CA VAL A 81 -3.74 8.89 8.54
C VAL A 81 -4.07 9.44 9.94
N ARG A 82 -5.26 10.04 10.10
CA ARG A 82 -5.71 10.56 11.39
C ARG A 82 -5.83 9.48 12.46
N ARG A 83 -6.35 8.29 12.13
CA ARG A 83 -6.37 7.15 13.06
C ARG A 83 -4.97 6.75 13.49
N LEU A 84 -4.02 6.68 12.55
CA LEU A 84 -2.62 6.34 12.85
C LEU A 84 -1.88 7.40 13.67
N GLN A 85 -2.27 8.68 13.55
CA GLN A 85 -1.75 9.73 14.41
C GLN A 85 -2.16 9.52 15.87
N GLU A 86 -3.34 8.94 16.13
CA GLU A 86 -3.87 8.67 17.47
C GLU A 86 -3.31 7.38 18.12
N THR A 87 -2.70 6.48 17.34
CA THR A 87 -2.12 5.22 17.85
C THR A 87 -0.87 5.49 18.71
N ASN A 88 -0.99 5.29 20.03
CA ASN A 88 -0.02 5.67 21.07
C ASN A 88 1.26 4.79 21.17
N ASP A 89 1.39 3.68 20.43
CA ASP A 89 2.41 2.65 20.76
C ASP A 89 3.84 2.91 20.23
N TYR A 90 4.03 3.89 19.35
CA TYR A 90 5.35 4.15 18.74
C TYR A 90 6.23 5.12 19.52
N ASP A 91 5.63 5.90 20.42
CA ASP A 91 6.33 6.90 21.21
C ASP A 91 7.03 6.26 22.43
N ARG A 92 7.80 5.18 22.19
CA ARG A 92 8.65 4.51 23.19
C ARG A 92 10.15 4.71 22.96
N ARG A 93 10.58 5.41 21.90
CA ARG A 93 11.96 5.92 21.84
C ARG A 93 12.09 7.11 22.80
N VAL A 94 12.41 6.79 24.06
CA VAL A 94 12.71 7.78 25.09
C VAL A 94 14.02 8.48 24.71
N THR A 95 13.94 9.66 24.10
CA THR A 95 15.04 10.61 24.16
C THR A 95 15.02 11.25 25.54
N GLU A 96 15.96 10.86 26.41
CA GLU A 96 16.12 11.50 27.72
C GLU A 96 16.24 13.03 27.54
N GLY A 97 15.31 13.79 28.13
CA GLY A 97 15.38 15.25 28.20
C GLY A 97 14.37 16.04 27.37
N VAL A 98 13.51 15.40 26.57
CA VAL A 98 12.42 16.10 25.85
C VAL A 98 11.10 15.94 26.63
N SER A 99 10.58 17.05 27.16
CA SER A 99 9.31 17.09 27.89
C SER A 99 8.14 16.87 26.94
N ARG A 100 7.48 15.70 27.00
CA ARG A 100 6.21 15.48 26.31
C ARG A 100 5.13 16.40 26.88
N SER A 101 4.63 17.33 26.08
CA SER A 101 3.41 18.04 26.42
C SER A 101 2.23 17.07 26.31
N ARG A 102 1.26 17.16 27.23
CA ARG A 102 0.02 16.36 27.17
C ARG A 102 -0.84 16.63 25.92
N SER A 103 -0.47 17.61 25.10
CA SER A 103 -1.07 17.93 23.79
C SER A 103 -0.31 17.34 22.60
N ASP A 104 0.73 16.54 22.84
CA ASP A 104 1.78 16.13 21.87
C ASP A 104 1.82 14.60 21.69
N ALA A 105 0.73 13.91 22.04
CA ALA A 105 0.64 12.45 21.97
C ALA A 105 0.31 11.92 20.57
N SER A 106 -0.11 12.80 19.65
CA SER A 106 -0.40 12.45 18.27
C SER A 106 0.77 12.80 17.35
N ARG A 107 1.18 11.87 16.49
CA ARG A 107 2.22 12.12 15.48
C ARG A 107 1.86 13.29 14.55
N ASP A 108 2.84 14.04 14.02
CA ASP A 108 2.56 15.00 12.95
C ASP A 108 2.11 14.25 11.70
N TRP A 109 1.33 14.90 10.83
CA TRP A 109 0.88 14.29 9.58
C TRP A 109 2.08 13.79 8.76
N ARG A 110 3.16 14.58 8.71
CA ARG A 110 4.38 14.24 7.96
C ARG A 110 5.17 13.07 8.54
N ASP A 111 4.92 12.73 9.80
CA ASP A 111 5.52 11.56 10.45
C ASP A 111 4.76 10.27 10.10
N VAL A 112 3.54 10.40 9.55
CA VAL A 112 2.65 9.26 9.23
C VAL A 112 2.50 9.07 7.73
N ALA A 113 2.36 10.15 6.97
CA ALA A 113 2.07 10.11 5.55
C ALA A 113 2.85 11.17 4.77
N ARG A 114 3.09 10.87 3.49
CA ARG A 114 3.64 11.80 2.50
C ARG A 114 2.76 11.81 1.24
N PRO A 115 2.82 12.85 0.41
CA PRO A 115 2.20 12.81 -0.91
C PRO A 115 2.74 11.60 -1.69
N MET A 116 1.87 10.94 -2.45
CA MET A 116 2.29 9.86 -3.33
C MET A 116 3.36 10.39 -4.31
N PRO A 117 4.51 9.69 -4.47
CA PRO A 117 5.67 10.27 -5.16
C PRO A 117 5.48 10.43 -6.67
N TYR A 118 4.52 9.71 -7.27
CA TYR A 118 4.22 9.85 -8.70
C TYR A 118 3.51 11.17 -8.98
N GLY A 119 3.95 11.88 -10.02
CA GLY A 119 3.46 13.21 -10.37
C GLY A 119 4.15 14.36 -9.62
N ILE A 120 5.13 14.05 -8.76
CA ILE A 120 5.92 15.02 -8.01
C ILE A 120 7.40 14.92 -8.43
N ASP A 121 7.95 16.01 -8.97
CA ASP A 121 9.37 16.16 -9.27
C ASP A 121 10.12 16.65 -8.02
N THR A 122 11.22 15.98 -7.69
CA THR A 122 12.10 16.39 -6.57
C THR A 122 13.26 17.24 -7.11
N GLY A 123 13.04 18.56 -7.14
CA GLY A 123 14.02 19.54 -7.61
C GLY A 123 14.78 20.26 -6.48
N GLY A 124 15.81 21.03 -6.85
CA GLY A 124 16.57 21.85 -5.89
C GLY A 124 15.78 22.95 -5.17
N ASN A 125 14.55 23.23 -5.63
CA ASN A 125 13.61 24.17 -5.02
C ASN A 125 12.55 23.49 -4.12
N GLY A 126 12.62 22.17 -3.95
CA GLY A 126 11.61 21.36 -3.27
C GLY A 126 10.75 20.52 -4.22
N PRO A 127 9.75 19.80 -3.69
CA PRO A 127 8.82 19.01 -4.49
C PRO A 127 7.87 19.92 -5.30
N GLU A 128 7.79 19.69 -6.61
CA GLU A 128 6.90 20.41 -7.54
C GLU A 128 6.03 19.39 -8.29
N GLY A 129 4.76 19.71 -8.57
CA GLY A 129 3.83 18.83 -9.29
C GLY A 129 2.51 18.58 -8.55
N GLU A 130 1.70 17.66 -9.08
CA GLU A 130 0.36 17.34 -8.58
C GLU A 130 0.24 15.84 -8.29
N THR A 131 -0.34 15.52 -7.15
CA THR A 131 -0.68 14.15 -6.78
C THR A 131 -1.97 14.13 -5.96
N PHE A 132 -2.77 13.09 -6.13
CA PHE A 132 -4.12 12.98 -5.54
C PHE A 132 -4.20 11.95 -4.40
N GLU A 133 -3.12 11.19 -4.17
CA GLU A 133 -3.07 10.14 -3.16
C GLU A 133 -2.04 10.46 -2.09
N TRP A 134 -2.27 9.94 -0.89
CA TRP A 134 -1.28 9.89 0.18
C TRP A 134 -0.69 8.49 0.25
N ALA A 135 0.58 8.41 0.63
CA ALA A 135 1.25 7.15 0.94
C ALA A 135 1.77 7.16 2.39
N LEU A 136 1.88 5.99 3.01
CA LEU A 136 2.55 5.85 4.30
C LEU A 136 3.98 6.40 4.23
N GLN A 137 4.36 7.17 5.25
CA GLN A 137 5.69 7.73 5.36
C GLN A 137 6.75 6.62 5.43
N THR A 138 7.96 6.92 4.96
CA THR A 138 9.11 6.02 4.97
C THR A 138 10.24 6.60 5.81
N ASN A 139 11.11 5.74 6.31
CA ASN A 139 12.37 6.12 6.94
C ASN A 139 13.46 6.41 5.88
N ASP A 140 14.68 6.70 6.34
CA ASP A 140 15.84 6.99 5.48
C ASP A 140 16.27 5.80 4.61
N CYS A 141 15.87 4.57 4.96
CA CYS A 141 16.10 3.36 4.17
C CYS A 141 15.02 3.14 3.10
N GLY A 142 13.95 3.93 3.10
CA GLY A 142 12.80 3.75 2.22
C GLY A 142 11.75 2.76 2.73
N ASP A 143 11.95 2.17 3.91
CA ASP A 143 10.97 1.27 4.54
C ASP A 143 9.85 2.08 5.19
N CYS A 144 8.66 1.49 5.31
CA CYS A 144 7.54 2.07 6.04
C CYS A 144 7.95 2.54 7.44
N ILE A 145 7.53 3.73 7.85
CA ILE A 145 7.88 4.33 9.15
C ILE A 145 7.42 3.47 10.35
N PHE A 146 6.41 2.63 10.17
CA PHE A 146 5.90 1.73 11.19
C PHE A 146 6.60 0.36 11.24
N TYR A 147 7.54 0.12 10.32
CA TYR A 147 8.35 -1.08 10.32
C TYR A 147 9.34 -1.06 11.48
N ALA A 148 9.37 -2.16 12.22
CA ALA A 148 10.41 -2.48 13.19
C ALA A 148 10.95 -3.88 12.89
N GLU A 149 12.21 -4.11 13.21
CA GLU A 149 12.82 -5.43 13.15
C GLU A 149 13.44 -5.74 14.51
N GLU A 150 13.04 -6.85 15.11
CA GLU A 150 13.57 -7.34 16.39
C GLU A 150 14.07 -8.78 16.17
N ASP A 151 15.33 -9.05 16.48
CA ASP A 151 15.96 -10.38 16.31
C ASP A 151 15.80 -11.00 14.91
N GLY A 152 15.79 -10.15 13.87
CA GLY A 152 15.61 -10.56 12.47
C GLY A 152 14.16 -10.84 12.06
N GLN A 153 13.19 -10.63 12.96
CA GLN A 153 11.77 -10.74 12.68
C GLN A 153 11.17 -9.36 12.43
N GLY A 154 10.52 -9.18 11.27
CA GLY A 154 9.75 -7.98 10.98
C GLY A 154 8.52 -7.82 11.86
N ALA A 155 8.19 -6.58 12.22
CA ALA A 155 7.00 -6.22 12.96
C ALA A 155 6.41 -4.90 12.45
N CYS A 156 5.09 -4.86 12.28
CA CYS A 156 4.36 -3.62 12.09
C CYS A 156 3.94 -3.08 13.46
N THR A 157 4.47 -1.93 13.86
CA THR A 157 4.18 -1.31 15.17
C THR A 157 2.73 -0.84 15.32
N VAL A 158 1.97 -0.82 14.23
CA VAL A 158 0.54 -0.45 14.19
C VAL A 158 -0.31 -1.58 13.59
N HIS A 159 0.08 -2.85 13.81
CA HIS A 159 -0.52 -4.00 13.13
C HIS A 159 -2.07 -4.07 13.24
N GLU A 160 -2.63 -3.70 14.39
CA GLU A 160 -4.08 -3.69 14.63
C GLU A 160 -4.77 -2.52 13.92
N ASP A 161 -4.11 -1.36 13.86
CA ASP A 161 -4.58 -0.12 13.25
C ASP A 161 -4.18 0.04 11.77
N ARG A 162 -3.68 -1.03 11.14
CA ARG A 162 -3.21 -1.00 9.74
C ARG A 162 -4.26 -0.39 8.81
N PRO A 163 -3.85 0.53 7.91
CA PRO A 163 -4.68 1.00 6.81
C PRO A 163 -5.20 -0.15 5.94
N LEU A 164 -6.27 0.12 5.19
CA LEU A 164 -6.94 -0.85 4.33
C LEU A 164 -5.97 -1.51 3.34
N ILE A 165 -5.08 -0.74 2.70
CA ILE A 165 -4.05 -1.31 1.80
C ILE A 165 -3.21 -2.41 2.48
N CYS A 166 -2.80 -2.19 3.73
CA CYS A 166 -1.96 -3.11 4.48
C CYS A 166 -2.76 -4.25 5.11
N ARG A 167 -4.01 -3.98 5.51
CA ARG A 167 -4.91 -4.97 6.10
C ARG A 167 -5.40 -5.97 5.06
N THR A 168 -5.62 -5.53 3.83
CA THR A 168 -6.11 -6.39 2.75
C THR A 168 -4.99 -7.09 1.99
N TYR A 169 -3.74 -6.66 2.13
CA TYR A 169 -2.60 -7.36 1.51
C TYR A 169 -2.51 -8.81 2.02
N PRO A 170 -2.32 -9.82 1.14
CA PRO A 170 -1.90 -9.71 -0.26
C PRO A 170 -3.04 -9.73 -1.28
N PHE A 171 -4.26 -9.41 -0.88
CA PHE A 171 -5.43 -9.51 -1.73
C PHE A 171 -5.91 -8.17 -2.31
N SER A 172 -6.53 -8.23 -3.48
CA SER A 172 -7.30 -7.15 -4.10
C SER A 172 -8.55 -7.72 -4.80
N VAL A 173 -9.46 -6.83 -5.24
CA VAL A 173 -10.68 -7.21 -5.96
C VAL A 173 -10.58 -6.80 -7.43
N ALA A 174 -11.11 -7.62 -8.32
CA ALA A 174 -11.10 -7.45 -9.77
C ALA A 174 -12.09 -6.40 -10.32
N LEU A 175 -12.07 -5.15 -9.84
CA LEU A 175 -12.91 -4.06 -10.38
C LEU A 175 -12.10 -3.14 -11.29
N ALA A 176 -12.69 -2.65 -12.39
CA ALA A 176 -11.93 -1.88 -13.38
C ALA A 176 -11.56 -0.46 -12.90
N GLY A 177 -12.18 0.01 -11.81
CA GLY A 177 -11.94 1.32 -11.19
C GLY A 177 -11.11 1.29 -9.90
N THR A 178 -10.61 0.14 -9.46
CA THR A 178 -9.78 0.02 -8.25
C THR A 178 -8.29 -0.02 -8.60
N SER A 179 -7.46 0.61 -7.77
CA SER A 179 -6.00 0.62 -7.94
C SER A 179 -5.47 -0.80 -7.72
N GLN A 180 -4.94 -1.42 -8.77
CA GLN A 180 -4.29 -2.72 -8.62
C GLN A 180 -2.94 -2.51 -7.92
N PRO A 181 -2.66 -3.25 -6.83
CA PRO A 181 -1.34 -3.25 -6.21
C PRO A 181 -0.26 -3.52 -7.25
N MET A 182 0.91 -2.93 -7.06
CA MET A 182 2.07 -3.17 -7.93
C MET A 182 2.44 -4.66 -7.91
N GLY A 183 2.67 -5.23 -9.10
CA GLY A 183 2.89 -6.67 -9.28
C GLY A 183 1.64 -7.40 -9.76
N GLY A 184 1.82 -8.26 -10.77
CA GLY A 184 0.73 -9.09 -11.29
C GLY A 184 0.18 -10.04 -10.22
N ALA A 185 -1.12 -10.33 -10.28
CA ALA A 185 -1.69 -11.33 -9.39
C ALA A 185 -1.09 -12.71 -9.71
N VAL A 186 -0.63 -13.41 -8.68
CA VAL A 186 -0.08 -14.77 -8.75
C VAL A 186 -1.18 -15.83 -8.74
N GLU A 187 -2.36 -15.49 -8.18
CA GLU A 187 -3.53 -16.37 -8.12
C GLU A 187 -4.84 -15.58 -8.19
N ARG A 188 -5.91 -16.24 -8.66
CA ARG A 188 -7.23 -15.64 -8.86
C ARG A 188 -8.33 -16.67 -8.59
N VAL A 189 -9.25 -16.33 -7.69
CA VAL A 189 -10.47 -17.10 -7.41
C VAL A 189 -11.65 -16.15 -7.38
N GLY A 190 -12.58 -16.30 -8.34
CA GLY A 190 -13.67 -15.35 -8.54
C GLY A 190 -13.16 -13.93 -8.74
N ASP A 191 -13.67 -12.99 -7.94
CA ASP A 191 -13.26 -11.59 -7.97
C ASP A 191 -12.00 -11.31 -7.13
N VAL A 192 -11.53 -12.27 -6.32
CA VAL A 192 -10.34 -12.12 -5.46
C VAL A 192 -9.07 -12.39 -6.25
N ARG A 193 -8.10 -11.49 -6.09
CA ARG A 193 -6.75 -11.58 -6.67
C ARG A 193 -5.74 -11.63 -5.54
N ALA A 194 -4.81 -12.57 -5.58
CA ALA A 194 -3.69 -12.62 -4.66
C ALA A 194 -2.41 -12.11 -5.34
N HIS A 195 -1.64 -11.33 -4.61
CA HIS A 195 -0.34 -10.79 -5.02
C HIS A 195 0.78 -11.54 -4.29
N GLU A 196 1.99 -11.46 -4.82
CA GLU A 196 3.14 -12.17 -4.26
C GLU A 196 3.31 -11.92 -2.76
N CYS A 197 3.27 -13.00 -1.98
CA CYS A 197 3.48 -13.00 -0.54
C CYS A 197 3.83 -14.41 -0.07
N GLU A 198 4.81 -14.52 0.84
CA GLU A 198 5.23 -15.78 1.47
C GLU A 198 4.13 -16.46 2.30
N GLY A 199 3.11 -15.68 2.71
CA GLY A 199 2.00 -16.16 3.52
C GLY A 199 0.93 -16.95 2.75
N LEU A 200 0.97 -16.96 1.41
CA LEU A 200 -0.05 -17.62 0.59
C LEU A 200 0.01 -19.16 0.69
N GLY A 201 -1.14 -19.82 0.46
CA GLY A 201 -1.27 -21.27 0.48
C GLY A 201 -1.30 -21.91 1.87
N ARG A 202 -1.38 -21.09 2.92
CA ARG A 202 -1.51 -21.52 4.32
C ARG A 202 -2.98 -21.55 4.74
N ASP A 203 -3.30 -22.38 5.73
CA ASP A 203 -4.68 -22.47 6.25
C ASP A 203 -5.09 -21.15 6.91
N ILE A 204 -6.27 -20.63 6.55
CA ILE A 204 -6.88 -19.46 7.18
C ILE A 204 -8.20 -19.86 7.86
N PRO A 205 -8.44 -19.50 9.13
CA PRO A 205 -9.73 -19.73 9.76
C PRO A 205 -10.85 -18.94 9.07
N ARG A 206 -12.03 -19.54 8.93
CA ARG A 206 -13.20 -18.88 8.32
C ARG A 206 -13.47 -17.47 8.85
N ALA A 207 -13.38 -17.28 10.16
CA ALA A 207 -13.63 -15.98 10.77
C ALA A 207 -12.63 -14.91 10.28
N GLU A 208 -11.35 -15.28 10.14
CA GLU A 208 -10.30 -14.38 9.63
C GLU A 208 -10.48 -14.12 8.13
N ALA A 209 -10.85 -15.14 7.36
CA ALA A 209 -11.18 -14.97 5.94
C ALA A 209 -12.36 -14.01 5.74
N GLU A 210 -13.40 -14.09 6.58
CA GLU A 210 -14.53 -13.17 6.54
C GLU A 210 -14.14 -11.74 6.97
N GLU A 211 -13.26 -11.58 7.97
CA GLU A 211 -12.72 -10.27 8.34
C GLU A 211 -11.94 -9.64 7.19
N LEU A 212 -11.10 -10.43 6.52
CA LEU A 212 -10.33 -10.00 5.35
C LEU A 212 -11.22 -9.66 4.16
N ALA A 213 -12.27 -10.46 3.91
CA ALA A 213 -13.28 -10.19 2.90
C ALA A 213 -14.05 -8.89 3.16
N ARG A 214 -14.44 -8.62 4.40
CA ARG A 214 -15.07 -7.34 4.78
C ARG A 214 -14.12 -6.16 4.53
N ALA A 215 -12.84 -6.30 4.90
CA ALA A 215 -11.84 -5.27 4.66
C ALA A 215 -11.60 -5.04 3.16
N LEU A 216 -11.54 -6.10 2.35
CA LEU A 216 -11.41 -6.02 0.89
C LEU A 216 -12.56 -5.26 0.25
N LYS A 217 -13.79 -5.64 0.60
CA LYS A 217 -14.99 -4.94 0.13
C LYS A 217 -14.98 -3.47 0.56
N GLN A 218 -14.66 -3.20 1.82
CA GLN A 218 -14.57 -1.84 2.34
C GLN A 218 -13.54 -1.01 1.57
N ARG A 219 -12.36 -1.58 1.30
CA ARG A 219 -11.31 -0.93 0.52
C ARG A 219 -11.77 -0.61 -0.90
N ALA A 220 -12.36 -1.58 -1.58
CA ALA A 220 -12.85 -1.40 -2.96
C ALA A 220 -13.89 -0.28 -3.05
N ILE A 221 -14.85 -0.24 -2.13
CA ILE A 221 -15.84 0.84 -2.03
C ILE A 221 -15.15 2.18 -1.81
N ARG A 222 -14.22 2.25 -0.85
CA ARG A 222 -13.57 3.51 -0.50
C ARG A 222 -12.72 4.06 -1.65
N GLU A 223 -11.93 3.22 -2.32
CA GLU A 223 -11.13 3.63 -3.48
C GLU A 223 -12.00 4.26 -4.57
N LEU A 224 -13.17 3.67 -4.86
CA LEU A 224 -14.11 4.18 -5.85
C LEU A 224 -14.79 5.49 -5.40
N GLU A 225 -15.19 5.60 -4.13
CA GLU A 225 -15.75 6.83 -3.57
C GLU A 225 -14.75 8.00 -3.63
N GLU A 226 -13.48 7.75 -3.32
CA GLU A 226 -12.42 8.76 -3.39
C GLU A 226 -12.11 9.16 -4.84
N ALA A 227 -12.06 8.18 -5.76
CA ALA A 227 -11.87 8.45 -7.19
C ALA A 227 -13.00 9.30 -7.79
N ILE A 228 -14.26 8.98 -7.42
CA ILE A 228 -15.43 9.80 -7.78
C ILE A 228 -15.31 11.20 -7.18
N GLY A 229 -14.95 11.30 -5.91
CA GLY A 229 -14.76 12.56 -5.20
C GLY A 229 -13.73 13.47 -5.88
N VAL A 230 -12.57 12.94 -6.27
CA VAL A 230 -11.55 13.68 -7.02
C VAL A 230 -12.11 14.16 -8.36
N ARG A 231 -12.71 13.26 -9.15
CA ARG A 231 -13.29 13.60 -10.47
C ARG A 231 -14.34 14.72 -10.39
N GLU A 232 -15.15 14.75 -9.34
CA GLU A 232 -16.26 15.70 -9.19
C GLU A 232 -15.85 17.06 -8.60
N ASN A 233 -14.80 17.09 -7.78
CA ASN A 233 -14.43 18.28 -7.01
C ASN A 233 -13.09 18.91 -7.44
N TYR A 234 -12.32 18.26 -8.33
CA TYR A 234 -11.05 18.80 -8.77
C TYR A 234 -11.23 19.93 -9.79
N GLU A 235 -10.69 21.11 -9.48
CA GLU A 235 -10.56 22.26 -10.37
C GLU A 235 -9.07 22.62 -10.51
N PRO A 236 -8.45 22.43 -11.68
CA PRO A 236 -7.03 22.74 -11.92
C PRO A 236 -6.73 24.23 -12.05
#